data_AF-A0A6P6J3U5-F1
#
_entry.id   AF-A0A6P6J3U5-F1
#
_cell.length_a   1.000
_cell.length_b   1.000
_cell.length_c   1.000
_cell.angle_alpha   90.00
_cell.angle_beta   90.00
_cell.angle_gamma   90.00
#
_symmetry.space_group_name_H-M   'P 1'
#
loop_
_entity.id
_entity.type
_entity.pdbx_description
1 polymer ?
#
loop_
_entity_poly.entity_id
_entity_poly.type
_entity_poly.pdbx_seq_one_letter_code
_entity_poly.pdbx_strand_id
1 'polypeptide(L)'
;MATAAGRCSPLFDRPDMSDLRIVLIGKNGSENRRVANTILGRAVFDSEAPYYLQQSSDRISGELEGRKITVFNPHLLQPNFPQGEIIDGVRDCVSLSAPGPHVFVLVLKYNNFTEDDRHQVKYVLNLFSYQAMKHTIVLTTEDVQHRSLFTSRNNSVHDLIKECGGGYLRFSTVSTGWRYEMFRRTEEILKKESIEFLICDNRPISQDDERERK
;
A
#
# COMPACT_ATOMS: atom_id res chain seq x y z
N MET A 1 -16.20 28.41 48.40
CA MET A 1 -15.02 28.54 47.52
C MET A 1 -14.56 27.14 47.16
N ALA A 2 -14.23 26.73 45.94
CA ALA A 2 -14.53 27.12 44.57
C ALA A 2 -13.88 25.99 43.72
N THR A 3 -14.58 25.47 42.70
CA THR A 3 -14.04 24.90 41.42
C THR A 3 -13.06 23.71 41.47
N ALA A 4 -12.94 22.78 40.51
CA ALA A 4 -13.44 22.57 39.14
C ALA A 4 -13.25 21.07 38.82
N ALA A 5 -14.23 20.38 38.23
CA ALA A 5 -14.32 20.05 36.79
C ALA A 5 -13.06 19.44 36.14
N GLY A 6 -13.22 18.19 35.67
CA GLY A 6 -12.75 17.74 34.35
C GLY A 6 -11.26 17.45 34.18
N ARG A 7 -10.93 16.16 34.10
CA ARG A 7 -9.98 15.67 33.09
C ARG A 7 -10.59 14.49 32.37
N CYS A 8 -11.56 14.77 31.50
CA CYS A 8 -11.67 13.99 30.28
C CYS A 8 -10.35 14.19 29.54
N SER A 9 -9.52 13.15 29.51
CA SER A 9 -8.53 12.99 28.46
C SER A 9 -9.24 13.19 27.11
N PRO A 10 -8.62 13.90 26.14
CA PRO A 10 -9.25 14.10 24.85
C PRO A 10 -9.49 12.71 24.26
N LEU A 11 -10.77 12.34 24.17
CA LEU A 11 -11.21 11.39 23.17
C LEU A 11 -10.76 12.03 21.87
N PHE A 12 -9.63 11.57 21.34
CA PHE A 12 -9.32 11.77 19.95
C PHE A 12 -10.58 11.34 19.22
N ASP A 13 -11.25 12.30 18.58
CA ASP A 13 -12.29 12.02 17.60
C ASP A 13 -11.64 11.06 16.60
N ARG A 14 -11.84 9.77 16.84
CA ARG A 14 -11.40 8.71 15.94
C ARG A 14 -12.25 8.92 14.71
N PRO A 15 -11.68 9.26 13.54
CA PRO A 15 -12.45 9.18 12.31
C PRO A 15 -13.02 7.76 12.26
N ASP A 16 -14.33 7.64 12.10
CA ASP A 16 -15.03 6.37 11.94
C ASP A 16 -14.55 5.71 10.63
N MET A 17 -13.37 5.09 10.69
CA MET A 17 -12.81 4.27 9.63
C MET A 17 -12.71 2.86 10.21
N SER A 18 -13.88 2.26 10.44
CA SER A 18 -14.04 0.96 11.10
C SER A 18 -13.30 -0.19 10.38
N ASP A 19 -12.91 -0.02 9.11
CA ASP A 19 -12.09 -0.97 8.36
C ASP A 19 -11.14 -0.26 7.37
N LEU A 20 -9.84 -0.55 7.44
CA LEU A 20 -8.81 -0.05 6.53
C LEU A 20 -8.33 -1.17 5.61
N ARG A 21 -8.51 -0.98 4.30
CA ARG A 21 -8.11 -1.93 3.25
C ARG A 21 -6.87 -1.40 2.51
N ILE A 22 -5.77 -2.13 2.58
CA ILE A 22 -4.46 -1.78 2.02
C ILE A 22 -4.10 -2.81 0.96
N VAL A 23 -3.76 -2.37 -0.25
CA VAL A 23 -3.16 -3.25 -1.27
C VAL A 23 -1.66 -3.06 -1.24
N LEU A 24 -0.93 -4.13 -0.90
CA LEU A 24 0.51 -4.17 -0.83
C LEU A 24 1.07 -4.72 -2.14
N ILE A 25 1.88 -3.91 -2.80
CA ILE A 25 2.49 -4.23 -4.09
C ILE A 25 4.00 -4.21 -3.90
N GLY A 26 4.70 -5.22 -4.40
CA GLY A 26 6.16 -5.26 -4.34
C GLY A 26 6.71 -6.51 -4.99
N LYS A 27 7.93 -6.40 -5.53
CA LYS A 27 8.63 -7.47 -6.26
C LYS A 27 9.07 -8.62 -5.35
N ASN A 28 9.41 -8.33 -4.10
CA ASN A 28 9.96 -9.30 -3.17
C ASN A 28 8.92 -9.76 -2.15
N GLY A 29 8.42 -10.98 -2.32
CA GLY A 29 7.39 -11.56 -1.45
C GLY A 29 7.79 -11.61 0.04
N SER A 30 9.07 -11.87 0.35
CA SER A 30 9.55 -11.91 1.75
C SER A 30 9.50 -10.53 2.42
N GLU A 31 9.74 -9.47 1.64
CA GLU A 31 9.69 -8.10 2.14
C GLU A 31 8.26 -7.61 2.29
N ASN A 32 7.40 -7.90 1.31
CA ASN A 32 5.97 -7.61 1.40
C ASN A 32 5.39 -8.25 2.66
N ARG A 33 5.70 -9.53 2.88
CA ARG A 33 5.30 -10.29 4.07
C ARG A 33 5.70 -9.61 5.36
N ARG A 34 6.98 -9.22 5.47
CA ARG A 34 7.52 -8.53 6.65
C ARG A 34 6.86 -7.17 6.88
N VAL A 35 6.64 -6.40 5.82
CA VAL A 35 5.92 -5.12 5.88
C VAL A 35 4.50 -5.33 6.37
N ALA A 36 3.76 -6.27 5.78
CA ALA A 36 2.38 -6.56 6.12
C ALA A 36 2.22 -7.04 7.58
N ASN A 37 3.09 -7.93 8.06
CA ASN A 37 3.15 -8.31 9.48
C ASN A 37 3.33 -7.08 10.38
N THR A 38 4.22 -6.17 9.99
CA THR A 38 4.49 -4.97 10.79
C THR A 38 3.32 -3.98 10.75
N ILE A 39 2.64 -3.82 9.60
CA ILE A 39 1.42 -3.00 9.48
C ILE A 39 0.34 -3.50 10.45
N LEU A 40 0.14 -4.81 10.50
CA LEU A 40 -0.86 -5.45 11.35
C LEU A 40 -0.46 -5.52 12.84
N GLY A 41 0.80 -5.20 13.17
CA GLY A 41 1.31 -5.28 14.54
C GLY A 41 1.45 -6.70 15.07
N ARG A 42 1.45 -7.72 14.21
CA ARG A 42 1.58 -9.14 14.58
C ARG A 42 2.20 -9.97 13.47
N ALA A 43 2.93 -11.02 13.83
CA ALA A 43 3.52 -11.97 12.89
C ALA A 43 2.47 -12.99 12.41
N VAL A 44 1.58 -12.60 11.50
CA VAL A 44 0.57 -13.50 10.93
C VAL A 44 1.17 -14.45 9.90
N PHE A 45 2.10 -13.95 9.08
CA PHE A 45 2.71 -14.75 8.00
C PHE A 45 3.83 -15.72 8.47
N ASP A 46 4.26 -15.64 9.73
CA ASP A 46 5.28 -16.52 10.33
C ASP A 46 4.68 -17.49 11.35
N SER A 47 3.35 -17.52 11.49
CA SER A 47 2.68 -18.46 12.38
C SER A 47 2.66 -19.86 11.75
N GLU A 48 3.00 -20.89 12.52
CA GLU A 48 2.77 -22.31 12.21
C GLU A 48 1.27 -22.67 12.11
N ALA A 49 0.41 -21.67 11.88
CA ALA A 49 -0.98 -21.90 11.54
C ALA A 49 -1.02 -22.67 10.22
N PRO A 50 -1.73 -23.81 10.17
CA PRO A 50 -1.89 -24.59 8.96
C PRO A 50 -2.30 -23.71 7.78
N TYR A 51 -1.75 -24.00 6.59
CA TYR A 51 -1.95 -23.22 5.36
C TYR A 51 -3.44 -22.94 5.03
N TYR A 52 -4.36 -23.81 5.47
CA TYR A 52 -5.81 -23.65 5.30
C TYR A 52 -6.47 -22.65 6.27
N LEU A 53 -5.80 -22.26 7.37
CA LEU A 53 -6.21 -21.21 8.30
C LEU A 53 -5.58 -19.86 7.96
N GLN A 54 -4.51 -19.84 7.16
CA GLN A 54 -4.08 -18.65 6.44
C GLN A 54 -5.13 -18.43 5.34
N GLN A 55 -6.19 -17.66 5.64
CA GLN A 55 -7.10 -17.16 4.61
C GLN A 55 -6.23 -16.67 3.46
N SER A 56 -6.28 -17.31 2.28
CA SER A 56 -5.51 -17.05 1.05
C SER A 56 -4.21 -16.26 1.25
N SER A 57 -3.03 -16.79 0.90
CA SER A 57 -1.71 -16.11 1.05
C SER A 57 -1.65 -14.61 0.67
N ASP A 58 -2.62 -14.15 -0.10
CA ASP A 58 -2.79 -12.83 -0.66
C ASP A 58 -3.73 -11.91 0.14
N ARG A 59 -4.30 -12.33 1.29
CA ARG A 59 -5.15 -11.49 2.16
C ARG A 59 -4.97 -11.80 3.64
N ILE A 60 -4.58 -10.80 4.43
CA ILE A 60 -4.50 -10.92 5.88
C ILE A 60 -5.18 -9.74 6.56
N SER A 61 -6.06 -10.03 7.52
CA SER A 61 -6.67 -9.03 8.39
C SER A 61 -6.09 -9.08 9.80
N GLY A 62 -6.20 -7.98 10.54
CA GLY A 62 -5.87 -7.87 11.96
C GLY A 62 -6.55 -6.65 12.58
N GLU A 63 -6.54 -6.57 13.90
CA GLU A 63 -7.03 -5.39 14.62
C GLU A 63 -5.85 -4.70 15.29
N LEU A 64 -5.75 -3.39 15.09
CA LEU A 64 -4.72 -2.55 15.69
C LEU A 64 -5.40 -1.33 16.30
N GLU A 65 -5.23 -1.13 17.62
CA GLU A 65 -5.80 0.00 18.37
C GLU A 65 -7.33 0.16 18.20
N GLY A 66 -8.05 -0.95 17.96
CA GLY A 66 -9.51 -0.97 17.70
C GLY A 66 -9.91 -0.67 16.26
N ARG A 67 -8.95 -0.55 15.33
CA ARG A 67 -9.18 -0.40 13.89
C ARG A 67 -8.93 -1.75 13.21
N LYS A 68 -9.92 -2.23 12.46
CA LYS A 68 -9.72 -3.40 11.58
C LYS A 68 -8.87 -2.98 10.40
N ILE A 69 -7.83 -3.75 10.11
CA ILE A 69 -6.92 -3.54 8.98
C ILE A 69 -6.88 -4.82 8.17
N THR A 70 -7.09 -4.72 6.86
CA THR A 70 -6.97 -5.81 5.91
C THR A 70 -5.92 -5.45 4.87
N VAL A 71 -4.88 -6.28 4.77
CA VAL A 71 -3.80 -6.15 3.79
C VAL A 71 -3.98 -7.21 2.72
N PHE A 72 -4.06 -6.79 1.46
CA PHE A 72 -4.08 -7.64 0.28
C PHE A 72 -2.69 -7.63 -0.35
N ASN A 73 -2.10 -8.78 -0.63
CA ASN A 73 -0.78 -8.91 -1.26
C ASN A 73 -0.88 -9.82 -2.49
N PRO A 74 -1.40 -9.31 -3.62
CA PRO A 74 -1.68 -10.10 -4.83
C PRO A 74 -0.43 -10.50 -5.64
N HIS A 75 0.78 -10.22 -5.15
CA HIS A 75 2.04 -10.64 -5.78
C HIS A 75 2.24 -10.23 -7.26
N LEU A 76 1.67 -9.10 -7.67
CA LEU A 76 1.54 -8.65 -9.08
C LEU A 76 2.83 -8.18 -9.77
N LEU A 77 3.95 -8.07 -9.04
CA LEU A 77 5.24 -7.59 -9.56
C LEU A 77 6.31 -8.70 -9.59
N GLN A 78 5.90 -9.96 -9.56
CA GLN A 78 6.86 -11.06 -9.71
C GLN A 78 7.48 -11.04 -11.12
N PRO A 79 8.80 -11.29 -11.24
CA PRO A 79 9.44 -11.42 -12.54
C PRO A 79 8.77 -12.50 -13.39
N ASN A 80 8.69 -12.27 -14.71
CA ASN A 80 8.17 -13.22 -15.70
C ASN A 80 6.68 -13.57 -15.59
N PHE A 81 5.89 -12.82 -14.80
CA PHE A 81 4.44 -12.99 -14.81
C PHE A 81 3.85 -12.61 -16.18
N PRO A 82 3.10 -13.51 -16.84
CA PRO A 82 2.37 -13.16 -18.05
C PRO A 82 1.37 -12.02 -17.78
N GLN A 83 1.17 -11.13 -18.75
CA GLN A 83 0.21 -10.03 -18.61
C GLN A 83 -1.20 -10.51 -18.24
N GLY A 84 -1.64 -11.66 -18.77
CA GLY A 84 -2.93 -12.25 -18.42
C GLY A 84 -3.06 -12.57 -16.93
N GLU A 85 -2.02 -13.17 -16.33
CA GLU A 85 -2.02 -13.49 -14.89
C GLU A 85 -2.01 -12.22 -14.02
N ILE A 86 -1.38 -11.15 -14.48
CA ILE A 86 -1.42 -9.85 -13.79
C ILE A 86 -2.84 -9.29 -13.82
N ILE A 87 -3.51 -9.31 -14.98
CA ILE A 87 -4.88 -8.80 -15.14
C ILE A 87 -5.85 -9.60 -14.26
N ASP A 88 -5.73 -10.92 -14.25
CA ASP A 88 -6.58 -11.78 -13.41
C ASP A 88 -6.29 -11.57 -11.92
N GLY A 89 -5.02 -11.46 -11.52
CA GLY A 89 -4.66 -11.14 -10.13
C GLY A 89 -5.17 -9.76 -9.69
N VAL A 90 -5.16 -8.76 -10.58
CA VAL A 90 -5.79 -7.46 -10.31
C VAL A 90 -7.31 -7.62 -10.17
N ARG A 91 -7.97 -8.38 -11.05
CA ARG A 91 -9.42 -8.63 -10.99
C ARG A 91 -9.83 -9.26 -9.66
N ASP A 92 -9.07 -10.26 -9.22
CA ASP A 92 -9.30 -10.96 -7.98
C ASP A 92 -9.07 -10.03 -6.79
N CYS A 93 -7.99 -9.24 -6.80
CA CYS A 93 -7.70 -8.28 -5.76
C CYS A 93 -8.76 -7.17 -5.67
N VAL A 94 -9.27 -6.67 -6.79
CA VAL A 94 -10.37 -5.69 -6.83
C VAL A 94 -11.62 -6.27 -6.20
N SER A 95 -11.97 -7.52 -6.56
CA SER A 95 -13.13 -8.22 -6.01
C SER A 95 -13.00 -8.48 -4.50
N LEU A 96 -11.81 -8.88 -4.04
CA LEU A 96 -11.52 -9.15 -2.64
C LEU A 96 -11.43 -7.89 -1.77
N SER A 97 -11.06 -6.75 -2.36
CA SER A 97 -10.91 -5.46 -1.68
C SER A 97 -12.17 -4.59 -1.73
N ALA A 98 -13.30 -5.13 -2.21
CA ALA A 98 -14.58 -4.44 -2.27
C ALA A 98 -14.97 -3.80 -0.91
N PRO A 99 -15.59 -2.60 -0.92
CA PRO A 99 -15.98 -1.80 -2.08
C PRO A 99 -14.82 -1.09 -2.81
N GLY A 100 -13.60 -1.18 -2.28
CA GLY A 100 -12.37 -0.68 -2.89
C GLY A 100 -11.26 -0.48 -1.87
N PRO A 101 -9.99 -0.44 -2.29
CA PRO A 101 -8.86 -0.18 -1.39
C PRO A 101 -8.83 1.29 -0.95
N HIS A 102 -8.32 1.55 0.25
CA HIS A 102 -8.12 2.91 0.74
C HIS A 102 -6.79 3.49 0.28
N VAL A 103 -5.77 2.62 0.18
CA VAL A 103 -4.40 3.00 -0.17
C VAL A 103 -3.66 1.81 -0.76
N PHE A 104 -2.72 2.11 -1.64
CA PHE A 104 -1.72 1.17 -2.12
C PHE A 104 -0.40 1.46 -1.40
N VAL A 105 0.29 0.41 -0.97
CA VAL A 105 1.64 0.53 -0.42
C VAL A 105 2.58 -0.18 -1.37
N LEU A 106 3.51 0.57 -1.97
CA LEU A 106 4.50 0.04 -2.88
C LEU A 106 5.81 -0.23 -2.14
N VAL A 107 6.17 -1.50 -1.99
CA VAL A 107 7.40 -1.96 -1.34
C VAL A 107 8.50 -2.15 -2.37
N LEU A 108 9.61 -1.41 -2.23
CA LEU A 108 10.77 -1.55 -3.10
C LEU A 108 12.10 -1.35 -2.36
N LYS A 109 13.19 -1.77 -3.01
CA LYS A 109 14.58 -1.51 -2.59
C LYS A 109 15.24 -0.57 -3.60
N TYR A 110 15.99 0.44 -3.14
CA TYR A 110 16.64 1.40 -4.05
C TYR A 110 17.62 0.71 -5.01
N ASN A 111 18.35 -0.30 -4.52
CA ASN A 111 19.37 -0.99 -5.32
C ASN A 111 18.80 -2.05 -6.27
N ASN A 112 17.50 -2.33 -6.21
CA ASN A 112 16.85 -3.38 -7.01
C ASN A 112 15.55 -2.85 -7.64
N PHE A 113 15.61 -1.64 -8.19
CA PHE A 113 14.49 -1.01 -8.88
C PHE A 113 14.99 -0.35 -10.16
N THR A 114 14.47 -0.77 -11.31
CA THR A 114 14.84 -0.27 -12.64
C THR A 114 13.72 0.60 -13.24
N GLU A 115 13.98 1.23 -14.39
CA GLU A 115 12.91 1.89 -15.16
C GLU A 115 11.86 0.89 -15.66
N ASP A 116 12.24 -0.36 -15.97
CA ASP A 116 11.27 -1.41 -16.33
C ASP A 116 10.38 -1.76 -15.14
N ASP A 117 10.95 -1.84 -13.92
CA ASP A 117 10.15 -2.02 -12.70
C ASP A 117 9.18 -0.84 -12.51
N ARG A 118 9.58 0.40 -12.83
CA ARG A 118 8.70 1.58 -12.81
C ARG A 118 7.57 1.50 -13.83
N HIS A 119 7.84 1.09 -15.06
CA HIS A 119 6.82 0.87 -16.08
C HIS A 119 5.83 -0.21 -15.65
N GLN A 120 6.32 -1.31 -15.08
CA GLN A 120 5.50 -2.39 -14.58
C GLN A 120 4.60 -1.94 -13.42
N VAL A 121 5.14 -1.17 -12.47
CA VAL A 121 4.36 -0.59 -11.36
C VAL A 121 3.22 0.28 -11.89
N LYS A 122 3.51 1.17 -12.86
CA LYS A 122 2.50 2.02 -13.49
C LYS A 122 1.43 1.22 -14.19
N TYR A 123 1.83 0.20 -14.96
CA TYR A 123 0.91 -0.69 -15.64
C TYR A 123 -0.04 -1.36 -14.66
N VAL A 124 0.50 -2.01 -13.61
CA VAL A 124 -0.29 -2.70 -12.58
C VAL A 124 -1.25 -1.75 -11.87
N LEU A 125 -0.77 -0.57 -11.43
CA LEU A 125 -1.63 0.40 -10.74
C LEU A 125 -2.75 0.92 -11.65
N ASN A 126 -2.46 1.15 -12.94
CA ASN A 126 -3.47 1.57 -13.90
C ASN A 126 -4.55 0.52 -14.16
N LEU A 127 -4.25 -0.79 -14.01
CA LEU A 127 -5.26 -1.85 -14.07
C LEU A 127 -6.25 -1.78 -12.89
N PHE A 128 -5.81 -1.30 -11.72
CA PHE A 128 -6.72 -1.02 -10.60
C PHE A 128 -7.56 0.23 -10.88
N SER A 129 -6.89 1.35 -11.21
CA SER A 129 -7.53 2.63 -11.50
C SER A 129 -6.51 3.62 -12.03
N TYR A 130 -6.91 4.51 -12.94
CA TYR A 130 -6.08 5.63 -13.38
C TYR A 130 -5.67 6.58 -12.23
N GLN A 131 -6.38 6.53 -11.09
CA GLN A 131 -6.05 7.30 -9.90
C GLN A 131 -5.17 6.54 -8.91
N ALA A 132 -4.93 5.23 -9.08
CA ALA A 132 -4.25 4.39 -8.10
C ALA A 132 -2.85 4.92 -7.72
N MET A 133 -2.12 5.50 -8.68
CA MET A 133 -0.84 6.19 -8.42
C MET A 133 -0.97 7.31 -7.37
N LYS A 134 -2.03 8.10 -7.39
CA LYS A 134 -2.28 9.16 -6.40
C LYS A 134 -2.59 8.60 -5.01
N HIS A 135 -3.10 7.38 -4.96
CA HIS A 135 -3.41 6.65 -3.73
C HIS A 135 -2.27 5.72 -3.29
N THR A 136 -1.07 5.87 -3.85
CA THR A 136 0.08 5.02 -3.54
C THR A 136 1.05 5.73 -2.60
N ILE A 137 1.48 5.03 -1.54
CA ILE A 137 2.61 5.40 -0.67
C ILE A 137 3.79 4.49 -1.02
N VAL A 138 4.94 5.08 -1.33
CA VAL A 138 6.18 4.34 -1.57
C VAL A 138 6.85 4.04 -0.24
N LEU A 139 7.16 2.77 0.00
CA LEU A 139 7.82 2.28 1.20
C LEU A 139 9.11 1.53 0.84
N THR A 140 10.23 1.96 1.43
CA THR A 140 11.52 1.29 1.21
C THR A 140 11.99 0.53 2.42
N THR A 141 12.53 -0.67 2.18
CA THR A 141 12.92 -1.64 3.21
C THR A 141 14.41 -1.66 3.54
N GLU A 142 15.21 -0.84 2.85
CA GLU A 142 16.65 -0.75 3.08
C GLU A 142 16.97 0.08 4.33
N ASP A 143 17.89 -0.42 5.14
CA ASP A 143 18.40 0.27 6.31
C ASP A 143 19.53 1.21 5.89
N VAL A 144 19.39 2.50 6.18
CA VAL A 144 20.22 3.52 5.54
C VAL A 144 21.44 3.79 6.39
N GLN A 145 22.43 2.92 6.26
CA GLN A 145 23.82 3.30 6.45
C GLN A 145 24.36 4.09 5.24
N HIS A 146 23.67 4.06 4.09
CA HIS A 146 24.11 4.73 2.88
C HIS A 146 23.19 5.88 2.47
N ARG A 147 23.26 6.99 3.22
CA ARG A 147 22.72 8.29 2.77
C ARG A 147 23.33 8.74 1.44
N SER A 148 24.51 8.22 1.08
CA SER A 148 25.22 8.47 -0.18
C SER A 148 24.57 7.84 -1.43
N LEU A 149 23.66 6.86 -1.28
CA LEU A 149 22.94 6.26 -2.42
C LEU A 149 21.75 7.13 -2.89
N PHE A 150 21.24 8.02 -2.03
CA PHE A 150 20.21 9.00 -2.43
C PHE A 150 20.78 10.11 -3.33
N THR A 151 22.09 10.35 -3.26
CA THR A 151 22.76 11.45 -3.96
C THR A 151 23.26 11.09 -5.36
N SER A 152 23.18 9.82 -5.78
CA SER A 152 23.62 9.44 -7.11
C SER A 152 23.00 8.11 -7.58
N ARG A 153 22.24 8.17 -8.70
CA ARG A 153 22.07 7.12 -9.75
C ARG A 153 20.75 6.36 -9.91
N ASN A 154 19.66 6.64 -9.21
CA ASN A 154 18.37 6.00 -9.57
C ASN A 154 17.22 6.99 -9.73
N ASN A 155 17.17 7.63 -10.90
CA ASN A 155 16.10 8.56 -11.29
C ASN A 155 14.72 7.88 -11.20
N SER A 156 14.63 6.58 -11.55
CA SER A 156 13.39 5.80 -11.53
C SER A 156 12.65 5.84 -10.20
N VAL A 157 13.35 5.62 -9.07
CA VAL A 157 12.69 5.62 -7.74
C VAL A 157 12.25 7.03 -7.36
N HIS A 158 13.09 8.03 -7.63
CA HIS A 158 12.78 9.41 -7.30
C HIS A 158 11.61 9.96 -8.12
N ASP A 159 11.57 9.65 -9.41
CA ASP A 159 10.48 10.04 -10.30
C ASP A 159 9.19 9.31 -9.93
N LEU A 160 9.27 8.02 -9.58
CA LEU A 160 8.12 7.29 -9.04
C LEU A 160 7.57 7.93 -7.76
N ILE A 161 8.42 8.31 -6.81
CA ILE A 161 8.00 8.97 -5.57
C ILE A 161 7.26 10.28 -5.86
N LYS A 162 7.71 11.06 -6.86
CA LYS A 162 7.04 12.30 -7.28
C LYS A 162 5.67 12.04 -7.93
N GLU A 163 5.53 10.93 -8.63
CA GLU A 163 4.29 10.53 -9.28
C GLU A 163 3.27 9.93 -8.30
N CYS A 164 3.75 9.37 -7.18
CA CYS A 164 2.92 8.79 -6.13
C CYS A 164 2.39 9.87 -5.16
N GLY A 165 1.06 9.99 -5.05
CA GLY A 165 0.43 11.05 -4.25
C GLY A 165 0.61 10.90 -2.73
N GLY A 166 0.91 9.69 -2.24
CA GLY A 166 1.22 9.42 -0.83
C GLY A 166 2.68 9.62 -0.44
N GLY A 167 3.53 10.01 -1.39
CA GLY A 167 4.95 10.27 -1.17
C GLY A 167 5.71 9.03 -0.70
N TYR A 168 6.74 9.26 0.12
CA TYR A 168 7.72 8.26 0.51
C TYR A 168 7.81 8.06 2.03
N LEU A 169 7.98 6.80 2.45
CA LEU A 169 8.29 6.37 3.80
C LEU A 169 9.42 5.34 3.82
N ARG A 170 10.07 5.24 4.97
CA ARG A 170 11.06 4.21 5.25
C ARG A 170 10.51 3.21 6.25
N PHE A 171 10.58 1.95 5.87
CA PHE A 171 10.23 0.84 6.74
C PHE A 171 11.27 0.65 7.82
N SER A 172 10.81 0.39 9.04
CA SER A 172 11.65 0.00 10.17
C SER A 172 10.91 -1.05 10.99
N THR A 173 11.60 -2.11 11.41
CA THR A 173 11.04 -3.07 12.38
C THR A 173 11.17 -2.57 13.81
N VAL A 174 12.10 -1.63 14.06
CA VAL A 174 12.41 -1.11 15.41
C VAL A 174 11.50 0.06 15.78
N SER A 175 11.26 0.97 14.83
CA SER A 175 10.40 2.14 15.07
C SER A 175 9.04 1.98 14.39
N THR A 176 7.97 2.37 15.08
CA THR A 176 6.60 2.33 14.57
C THR A 176 6.16 3.64 13.93
N GLY A 177 6.98 4.70 13.98
CA GLY A 177 6.63 6.04 13.50
C GLY A 177 6.19 6.07 12.03
N TRP A 178 6.83 5.27 11.17
CA TRP A 178 6.44 5.17 9.75
C TRP A 178 5.03 4.59 9.57
N ARG A 179 4.57 3.72 10.48
CA ARG A 179 3.24 3.10 10.40
C ARG A 179 2.15 4.12 10.74
N TYR A 180 2.38 4.91 11.79
CA TYR A 180 1.50 6.03 12.13
C TYR A 180 1.45 7.05 10.99
N GLU A 181 2.61 7.40 10.42
CA GLU A 181 2.70 8.31 9.28
C GLU A 181 1.98 7.75 8.04
N MET A 182 2.08 6.44 7.78
CA MET A 182 1.35 5.77 6.70
C MET A 182 -0.16 5.95 6.87
N PHE A 183 -0.71 5.67 8.06
CA PHE A 183 -2.14 5.86 8.32
C PHE A 183 -2.57 7.32 8.19
N ARG A 184 -1.77 8.24 8.73
CA ARG A 184 -2.01 9.68 8.61
C ARG A 184 -2.09 10.12 7.14
N ARG A 185 -1.14 9.69 6.30
CA ARG A 185 -1.14 9.99 4.87
C ARG A 185 -2.29 9.36 4.12
N THR A 186 -2.69 8.14 4.48
CA THR A 186 -3.89 7.52 3.92
C THR A 186 -5.12 8.39 4.16
N GLU A 187 -5.31 8.89 5.38
CA GLU A 187 -6.42 9.79 5.69
C GLU A 187 -6.34 11.12 4.94
N GLU A 188 -5.14 11.68 4.76
CA GLU A 188 -4.93 12.90 3.96
C GLU A 188 -5.30 12.71 2.49
N ILE A 189 -4.88 11.58 1.89
CA ILE A 189 -5.21 11.24 0.49
C ILE A 189 -6.74 11.17 0.32
N LEU A 190 -7.41 10.44 1.20
CA LEU A 190 -8.87 10.24 1.14
C LEU A 190 -9.63 11.56 1.36
N LYS A 191 -9.23 12.35 2.36
CA LYS A 191 -9.80 13.68 2.64
C LYS A 191 -9.62 14.65 1.47
N LYS A 192 -8.43 14.66 0.86
CA LYS A 192 -8.11 15.57 -0.25
C LYS A 192 -9.01 15.33 -1.47
N GLU A 193 -9.29 14.07 -1.77
CA GLU A 193 -10.15 13.69 -2.91
C GLU A 193 -11.64 13.61 -2.52
N SER A 194 -11.99 13.85 -1.24
CA SER A 194 -13.35 13.72 -0.70
C SER A 194 -13.99 12.35 -0.97
N ILE A 195 -13.20 11.28 -0.82
CA ILE A 195 -13.64 9.89 -1.00
C ILE A 195 -13.35 9.05 0.25
N GLU A 196 -14.11 7.97 0.45
CA GLU A 196 -13.86 7.01 1.55
C GLU A 196 -12.86 5.92 1.17
N PHE A 197 -12.89 5.49 -0.09
CA PHE A 197 -11.99 4.49 -0.68
C PHE A 197 -11.88 4.74 -2.18
N LEU A 198 -10.84 4.19 -2.81
CA LEU A 198 -10.66 4.29 -4.25
C LEU A 198 -11.58 3.30 -4.97
N ILE A 199 -12.32 3.79 -5.95
CA ILE A 199 -13.09 2.94 -6.87
C ILE A 199 -12.12 2.33 -7.89
N CYS A 200 -12.10 1.00 -7.96
CA CYS A 200 -11.33 0.26 -8.93
C CYS A 200 -12.25 -0.33 -10.01
N ASP A 201 -12.16 0.21 -11.22
CA ASP A 201 -12.91 -0.25 -12.39
C ASP A 201 -11.93 -1.01 -13.29
N ASN A 202 -11.97 -2.34 -13.24
CA ASN A 202 -11.12 -3.22 -14.06
C ASN A 202 -11.60 -3.27 -15.53
N ARG A 203 -11.99 -2.13 -16.10
CA ARG A 203 -12.38 -2.05 -17.51
C ARG A 203 -11.14 -2.38 -18.34
N PRO A 204 -11.19 -3.35 -19.26
CA PRO A 204 -10.08 -3.58 -20.17
C PRO A 204 -9.83 -2.28 -20.92
N ILE A 205 -8.58 -1.80 -20.89
CA ILE A 205 -8.15 -0.63 -21.66
C ILE A 205 -8.47 -0.95 -23.11
N SER A 206 -9.47 -0.26 -23.66
CA SER A 206 -9.89 -0.45 -25.04
C SER A 206 -8.86 0.21 -25.95
N GLN A 207 -8.68 -0.29 -27.17
CA GLN A 207 -7.79 0.35 -28.15
C GLN A 207 -8.21 1.79 -28.51
N ASP A 208 -9.43 2.19 -28.14
CA ASP A 208 -9.95 3.55 -28.32
C ASP A 208 -9.38 4.52 -27.27
N ASP A 209 -9.08 4.05 -26.06
CA ASP A 209 -8.48 4.87 -24.98
C ASP A 209 -7.03 5.29 -25.30
N GLU A 210 -6.34 4.56 -26.19
CA GLU A 210 -5.01 4.94 -26.69
C GLU A 210 -5.05 6.03 -27.77
N ARG A 211 -6.17 6.16 -28.51
CA ARG A 211 -6.31 7.18 -29.57
C ARG A 211 -6.67 8.55 -29.01
N GLU A 212 -7.39 8.63 -27.89
CA GLU A 212 -7.68 9.90 -27.21
C GLU A 212 -6.47 10.46 -26.45
N ARG A 213 -5.37 9.70 -26.35
CA ARG A 213 -4.14 10.10 -25.66
C ARG A 213 -3.00 10.56 -26.59
N LYS A 214 -3.27 10.74 -27.88
CA LYS A 214 -2.33 11.33 -28.86
C LYS A 214 -2.71 12.76 -29.22
#